data_AF-A0A1W0WPG8-F1
#
_entry.id   AF-A0A1W0WPG8-F1
#
_cell.length_a   1.000
_cell.length_b   1.000
_cell.length_c   1.000
_cell.angle_alpha   90.00
_cell.angle_beta   90.00
_cell.angle_gamma   90.00
#
_symmetry.space_group_name_H-M   'P 1'
#
loop_
_entity.id
_entity.type
_entity.pdbx_description
1 polymer ?
#
loop_
_entity_poly.entity_id
_entity_poly.type
_entity_poly.pdbx_seq_one_letter_code
_entity_poly.pdbx_strand_id
1 'polypeptide(L)'
;MHASTLSLAVASGMLLALFSTTNCTSNLSVPGGWSAEKPGDVSAQEVADAVKTEVLRQLADARPVPSEFVVVKYTTQIVAGKNYILKIRVGPGRYVQVDVFRSLQNTFTVKTVLRDVMLLAPLRPAAPSITINT
;
A
#
# COMPACT_ATOMS: atom_id res chain seq x y z
N MET A 1 -29.23 46.11 -30.44
CA MET A 1 -29.22 45.35 -29.18
C MET A 1 -28.20 44.21 -29.32
N HIS A 2 -27.23 44.19 -28.40
CA HIS A 2 -26.22 43.16 -28.12
C HIS A 2 -25.20 42.79 -29.21
N ALA A 3 -24.10 43.57 -29.22
CA ALA A 3 -22.76 43.04 -29.49
C ALA A 3 -22.32 42.21 -28.27
N SER A 4 -21.75 41.01 -28.47
CA SER A 4 -20.81 40.35 -27.54
C SER A 4 -20.25 39.08 -28.18
N THR A 5 -19.16 39.23 -28.92
CA THR A 5 -18.13 38.20 -29.08
C THR A 5 -17.27 38.19 -27.82
N LEU A 6 -17.08 37.02 -27.20
CA LEU A 6 -15.95 36.77 -26.28
C LEU A 6 -15.61 35.28 -26.34
N SER A 7 -14.59 35.00 -27.14
CA SER A 7 -13.74 33.81 -27.04
C SER A 7 -12.98 33.89 -25.72
N LEU A 8 -13.00 32.82 -24.92
CA LEU A 8 -12.13 32.69 -23.77
C LEU A 8 -11.41 31.34 -23.84
N ALA A 9 -10.24 31.36 -24.46
CA ALA A 9 -9.24 30.31 -24.31
C ALA A 9 -8.64 30.43 -22.90
N VAL A 10 -8.89 29.45 -22.04
CA VAL A 10 -8.20 29.34 -20.75
C VAL A 10 -6.87 28.63 -20.99
N ALA A 11 -5.87 29.38 -21.43
CA ALA A 11 -4.48 28.98 -21.34
C ALA A 11 -4.02 29.22 -19.89
N SER A 12 -4.22 28.23 -19.02
CA SER A 12 -3.60 28.23 -17.70
C SER A 12 -2.31 27.43 -17.77
N GLY A 13 -1.25 28.10 -18.24
CA GLY A 13 0.10 27.65 -18.02
C GLY A 13 0.40 27.69 -16.52
N MET A 14 0.63 26.53 -15.92
CA MET A 14 1.45 26.43 -14.72
C MET A 14 2.52 25.39 -14.99
N LEU A 15 3.65 25.90 -15.45
CA LEU A 15 4.97 25.31 -15.34
C LEU A 15 5.20 24.94 -13.86
N LEU A 16 5.17 23.65 -13.53
CA LEU A 16 5.98 23.13 -12.43
C LEU A 16 7.06 22.24 -13.02
N ALA A 17 8.29 22.70 -12.81
CA ALA A 17 9.51 22.09 -13.26
C ALA A 17 9.67 20.65 -12.74
N LEU A 18 10.13 19.80 -13.66
CA LEU A 18 11.28 18.90 -13.49
C LEU A 18 11.65 18.55 -12.05
N PHE A 19 11.17 17.39 -11.57
CA PHE A 19 11.98 16.46 -10.78
C PHE A 19 11.37 15.05 -10.92
N SER A 20 11.51 14.43 -12.11
CA SER A 20 11.71 12.98 -12.08
C SER A 20 13.11 12.78 -11.53
N THR A 21 13.21 12.77 -10.21
CA THR A 21 14.32 12.08 -9.56
C THR A 21 14.14 10.62 -9.95
N THR A 22 14.78 10.23 -11.06
CA THR A 22 15.25 8.86 -11.20
C THR A 22 16.22 8.65 -10.05
N ASN A 23 15.65 8.33 -8.88
CA ASN A 23 16.40 7.66 -7.85
C ASN A 23 16.90 6.39 -8.52
N CYS A 24 18.18 6.38 -8.87
CA CYS A 24 18.92 5.18 -9.18
C CYS A 24 18.95 4.33 -7.90
N THR A 25 17.82 3.72 -7.57
CA THR A 25 17.73 2.78 -6.47
C THR A 25 18.39 1.52 -6.99
N SER A 26 19.67 1.35 -6.67
CA SER A 26 20.33 0.06 -6.72
C SER A 26 19.46 -0.92 -5.92
N ASN A 27 18.70 -1.76 -6.62
CA ASN A 27 17.85 -2.82 -6.06
C ASN A 27 18.73 -3.97 -5.54
N LEU A 28 19.71 -3.69 -4.68
CA LEU A 28 20.40 -4.73 -3.95
C LEU A 28 19.49 -5.13 -2.79
N SER A 29 18.65 -6.13 -3.05
CA SER A 29 17.80 -6.74 -2.04
C SER A 29 18.67 -7.45 -1.00
N VAL A 30 19.01 -6.75 0.10
CA VAL A 30 19.79 -7.32 1.21
C VAL A 30 18.87 -8.23 2.05
N PRO A 31 19.29 -9.46 2.41
CA PRO A 31 18.57 -10.28 3.38
C PRO A 31 18.34 -9.53 4.70
N GLY A 32 17.13 -9.57 5.23
CA GLY A 32 16.73 -8.85 6.44
C GLY A 32 16.43 -7.36 6.25
N GLY A 33 16.78 -6.75 5.11
CA GLY A 33 16.46 -5.36 4.80
C GLY A 33 15.06 -5.21 4.17
N TRP A 34 14.33 -4.16 4.55
CA TRP A 34 13.13 -3.75 3.82
C TRP A 34 13.51 -3.04 2.52
N SER A 35 12.81 -3.37 1.43
CA SER A 35 12.93 -2.65 0.18
C SER A 35 12.34 -1.24 0.28
N ALA A 36 12.62 -0.40 -0.71
CA ALA A 36 11.84 0.82 -0.92
C ALA A 36 10.35 0.49 -1.11
N GLU A 37 9.49 1.47 -0.80
CA GLU A 37 8.07 1.39 -1.13
C GLU A 37 7.89 1.34 -2.66
N LYS A 38 7.03 0.43 -3.10
CA LYS A 38 6.67 0.24 -4.50
C LYS A 38 5.18 0.50 -4.68
N PRO A 39 4.73 1.03 -5.83
CA PRO A 39 3.31 1.10 -6.14
C PRO A 39 2.72 -0.31 -6.21
N GLY A 40 1.41 -0.44 -5.98
CA GLY A 40 0.72 -1.72 -6.19
C GLY A 40 0.89 -2.21 -7.62
N ASP A 41 1.21 -3.50 -7.76
CA ASP A 41 1.36 -4.19 -9.04
C ASP A 41 0.61 -5.53 -9.01
N VAL A 42 0.59 -6.24 -10.14
CA VAL A 42 -0.13 -7.53 -10.27
C VAL A 42 0.38 -8.55 -9.26
N SER A 43 1.70 -8.62 -9.02
CA SER A 43 2.27 -9.58 -8.09
C SER A 43 1.89 -9.28 -6.64
N ALA A 44 1.88 -8.01 -6.25
CA ALA A 44 1.43 -7.60 -4.92
C ALA A 44 -0.07 -7.87 -4.73
N GLN A 45 -0.87 -7.66 -5.78
CA GLN A 45 -2.30 -7.97 -5.75
C GLN A 45 -2.56 -9.48 -5.61
N GLU A 46 -1.80 -10.34 -6.30
CA GLU A 46 -1.89 -11.80 -6.13
C GLU A 46 -1.64 -12.23 -4.68
N VAL A 47 -0.65 -11.62 -4.01
CA VAL A 47 -0.38 -11.87 -2.58
C VAL A 47 -1.57 -11.44 -1.73
N ALA A 48 -2.16 -10.27 -2.02
CA ALA A 48 -3.34 -9.78 -1.32
C ALA A 48 -4.54 -10.71 -1.51
N ASP A 49 -4.79 -11.15 -2.74
CA ASP A 49 -5.90 -12.02 -3.10
C ASP A 49 -5.78 -13.40 -2.44
N ALA A 50 -4.56 -13.95 -2.34
CA ALA A 50 -4.29 -15.21 -1.65
C ALA A 50 -4.67 -15.18 -0.15
N VAL A 51 -4.65 -14.01 0.49
CA VAL A 51 -5.01 -13.84 1.91
C VAL A 51 -6.35 -13.13 2.13
N LYS A 52 -7.05 -12.76 1.05
CA LYS A 52 -8.21 -11.88 1.09
C LYS A 52 -9.31 -12.39 2.01
N THR A 53 -9.64 -13.68 1.95
CA THR A 53 -10.67 -14.29 2.81
C THR A 53 -10.36 -14.11 4.29
N GLU A 54 -9.11 -14.36 4.69
CA GLU A 54 -8.67 -14.22 6.08
C GLU A 54 -8.66 -12.76 6.53
N VAL A 55 -8.18 -11.84 5.67
CA VAL A 55 -8.20 -10.41 5.96
C VAL A 55 -9.63 -9.90 6.11
N LEU A 56 -10.55 -10.26 5.20
CA LEU A 56 -11.96 -9.85 5.28
C LEU A 56 -12.65 -10.43 6.51
N ARG A 57 -12.30 -11.66 6.93
CA ARG A 57 -12.78 -12.25 8.18
C ARG A 57 -12.34 -11.43 9.40
N GLN A 58 -11.08 -11.00 9.45
CA GLN A 58 -10.57 -10.11 10.51
C GLN A 58 -11.17 -8.70 10.46
N LEU A 59 -11.76 -8.31 9.33
CA LEU A 59 -12.47 -7.05 9.13
C LEU A 59 -14.00 -7.20 9.20
N ALA A 60 -14.55 -8.37 9.55
CA ALA A 60 -16.00 -8.62 9.51
C ALA A 60 -16.80 -7.68 10.44
N ASP A 61 -16.22 -7.33 11.58
CA ASP A 61 -16.80 -6.39 12.55
C ASP A 61 -16.53 -4.91 12.17
N ALA A 62 -15.71 -4.66 11.14
CA ALA A 62 -15.47 -3.31 10.68
C ALA A 62 -16.72 -2.74 10.02
N ARG A 63 -16.98 -1.46 10.32
CA ARG A 63 -17.98 -0.64 9.63
C ARG A 63 -17.25 0.60 9.10
N PRO A 64 -17.41 0.97 7.82
CA PRO A 64 -18.20 0.30 6.78
C PRO A 64 -17.54 -0.99 6.25
N VAL A 65 -18.35 -1.88 5.65
CA VAL A 65 -17.85 -3.08 4.97
C VAL A 65 -16.85 -2.68 3.85
N PRO A 66 -15.79 -3.47 3.62
CA PRO A 66 -14.91 -3.27 2.46
C PRO A 66 -15.68 -3.31 1.15
N SER A 67 -15.60 -2.25 0.35
CA SER A 67 -16.24 -2.15 -0.98
C SER A 67 -15.30 -2.52 -2.12
N GLU A 68 -14.00 -2.56 -1.85
CA GLU A 68 -12.95 -2.93 -2.79
C GLU A 68 -11.79 -3.59 -2.02
N PHE A 69 -10.80 -4.11 -2.74
CA PHE A 69 -9.63 -4.73 -2.14
C PHE A 69 -8.43 -4.59 -3.09
N VAL A 70 -7.88 -3.38 -3.17
CA VAL A 70 -6.86 -3.01 -4.16
C VAL A 70 -5.57 -2.61 -3.46
N VAL A 71 -4.45 -3.26 -3.79
CA VAL A 71 -3.14 -2.87 -3.29
C VAL A 71 -2.71 -1.54 -3.93
N VAL A 72 -2.42 -0.54 -3.11
CA VAL A 72 -1.95 0.78 -3.58
C VAL A 72 -0.45 0.96 -3.44
N LYS A 73 0.14 0.35 -2.41
CA LYS A 73 1.58 0.38 -2.13
C LYS A 73 2.01 -0.88 -1.42
N TYR A 74 3.27 -1.27 -1.57
CA TYR A 74 3.84 -2.35 -0.78
C TYR A 74 5.35 -2.18 -0.55
N THR A 75 5.86 -2.89 0.45
CA THR A 75 7.30 -3.14 0.62
C THR A 75 7.54 -4.62 0.92
N THR A 76 8.76 -5.08 0.68
CA THR A 76 9.16 -6.48 0.84
C THR A 76 10.45 -6.60 1.63
N GLN A 77 10.62 -7.72 2.33
CA GLN A 77 11.87 -8.07 3.00
C GLN A 77 12.20 -9.52 2.69
N ILE A 78 13.43 -9.78 2.23
CA ILE A 78 13.93 -11.14 2.07
C ILE A 78 14.30 -11.71 3.45
N VAL A 79 13.81 -12.91 3.74
CA VAL A 79 14.12 -13.69 4.95
C VAL A 79 14.32 -15.16 4.52
N ALA A 80 14.12 -16.14 5.41
CA ALA A 80 13.88 -17.53 5.02
C ALA A 80 12.48 -17.69 4.39
N GLY A 81 12.25 -17.00 3.28
CA GLY A 81 10.94 -16.67 2.71
C GLY A 81 10.90 -15.20 2.31
N LYS A 82 9.70 -14.61 2.25
CA LYS A 82 9.52 -13.19 1.95
C LYS A 82 8.41 -12.59 2.80
N ASN A 83 8.70 -11.51 3.51
CA ASN A 83 7.66 -10.69 4.12
C ASN A 83 7.17 -9.64 3.11
N TYR A 84 5.88 -9.36 3.16
CA TYR A 84 5.20 -8.29 2.46
C TYR A 84 4.49 -7.42 3.48
N ILE A 85 4.54 -6.11 3.28
CA ILE A 85 3.63 -5.18 3.92
C ILE A 85 2.84 -4.53 2.80
N LEU A 86 1.53 -4.76 2.78
CA LEU A 86 0.62 -4.33 1.74
C LEU A 86 -0.26 -3.21 2.29
N LYS A 87 -0.30 -2.06 1.63
CA LYS A 87 -1.36 -1.08 1.84
C LYS A 87 -2.49 -1.36 0.87
N ILE A 88 -3.65 -1.73 1.41
CA ILE A 88 -4.81 -2.14 0.64
C ILE A 88 -5.91 -1.11 0.83
N ARG A 89 -6.39 -0.53 -0.26
CA ARG A 89 -7.59 0.30 -0.27
C ARG A 89 -8.80 -0.62 -0.16
N VAL A 90 -9.65 -0.34 0.84
CA VAL A 90 -10.87 -1.09 1.13
C VAL A 90 -12.14 -0.29 0.89
N GLY A 91 -12.00 0.97 0.47
CA GLY A 91 -13.05 1.86 0.03
C GLY A 91 -12.54 3.29 -0.14
N PRO A 92 -13.44 4.24 -0.46
CA PRO A 92 -13.06 5.64 -0.68
C PRO A 92 -12.35 6.22 0.55
N GLY A 93 -11.06 6.56 0.41
CA GLY A 93 -10.24 7.13 1.48
C GLY A 93 -9.89 6.16 2.63
N ARG A 94 -10.22 4.87 2.52
CA ARG A 94 -10.02 3.87 3.58
C ARG A 94 -8.96 2.87 3.19
N TYR A 95 -7.96 2.69 4.05
CA TYR A 95 -6.87 1.76 3.83
C TYR A 95 -6.62 0.89 5.05
N VAL A 96 -6.20 -0.33 4.79
CA VAL A 96 -5.65 -1.25 5.78
C VAL A 96 -4.21 -1.56 5.41
N GLN A 97 -3.39 -1.82 6.41
CA GLN A 97 -2.08 -2.42 6.20
C GLN A 97 -2.17 -3.90 6.55
N VAL A 98 -1.67 -4.76 5.66
CA VAL A 98 -1.63 -6.20 5.88
C VAL A 98 -0.19 -6.68 5.77
N ASP A 99 0.29 -7.29 6.85
CA ASP A 99 1.59 -7.93 6.90
C ASP A 99 1.40 -9.41 6.51
N VAL A 100 2.06 -9.85 5.45
CA VAL A 100 1.96 -11.22 4.92
C VAL A 100 3.34 -11.85 4.87
N PHE A 101 3.43 -13.11 5.28
CA PHE A 101 4.62 -13.93 5.06
C PHE A 101 4.35 -14.95 3.97
N ARG A 102 5.27 -15.05 3.01
CA ARG A 102 5.33 -16.11 2.01
C ARG A 102 6.47 -17.06 2.38
N SER A 103 6.13 -18.32 2.63
CA SER A 103 7.11 -19.39 2.86
C SER A 103 7.89 -19.73 1.59
N LEU A 104 8.99 -20.47 1.73
CA LEU A 104 9.75 -20.99 0.59
C LEU A 104 8.93 -21.98 -0.25
N GLN A 105 7.91 -22.63 0.35
CA GLN A 105 6.96 -23.52 -0.31
C GLN A 105 5.75 -22.80 -0.93
N ASN A 106 5.79 -21.46 -1.03
CA ASN A 106 4.73 -20.64 -1.60
C ASN A 106 3.40 -20.63 -0.81
N THR A 107 3.46 -20.85 0.50
CA THR A 107 2.32 -20.70 1.40
C THR A 107 2.26 -19.28 1.95
N PHE A 108 1.06 -18.69 2.00
CA PHE A 108 0.84 -17.35 2.53
C PHE A 108 0.25 -17.39 3.93
N THR A 109 0.73 -16.52 4.81
CA THR A 109 0.25 -16.40 6.19
C THR A 109 0.11 -14.93 6.54
N VAL A 110 -1.08 -14.53 7.00
CA VAL A 110 -1.32 -13.18 7.54
C VAL A 110 -0.68 -13.10 8.92
N LYS A 111 0.18 -12.10 9.11
CA LYS A 111 0.82 -11.80 10.40
C LYS A 111 0.01 -10.78 11.19
N THR A 112 -0.34 -9.69 10.52
CA THR A 112 -0.98 -8.53 11.15
C THR A 112 -1.92 -7.86 10.16
N VAL A 113 -3.06 -7.37 10.66
CA VAL A 113 -3.96 -6.48 9.92
C VAL A 113 -4.15 -5.21 10.73
N LEU A 114 -3.60 -4.10 10.26
CA LEU A 114 -3.80 -2.78 10.86
C LEU A 114 -4.92 -2.05 10.11
N ARG A 115 -5.88 -1.52 10.87
CA ARG A 115 -7.02 -0.75 10.35
C ARG A 115 -6.70 0.75 10.28
N ASP A 116 -7.51 1.47 9.52
CA ASP A 116 -7.53 2.95 9.47
C ASP A 116 -6.16 3.59 9.19
N VAL A 117 -5.37 2.95 8.32
CA VAL A 117 -4.04 3.43 7.96
C VAL A 117 -4.18 4.57 6.96
N MET A 118 -3.45 5.67 7.16
CA MET A 118 -3.44 6.78 6.21
C MET A 118 -2.70 6.40 4.92
N LEU A 119 -3.14 6.90 3.77
CA LEU A 119 -2.47 6.64 2.47
C LEU A 119 -0.97 7.02 2.50
N LEU A 120 -0.64 8.12 3.19
CA LEU A 120 0.73 8.65 3.30
C LEU A 120 1.54 8.05 4.45
N ALA A 121 0.95 7.21 5.31
CA ALA A 121 1.70 6.56 6.38
C ALA A 121 2.81 5.66 5.80
N PRO A 122 4.06 5.74 6.30
CA PRO A 122 5.15 4.90 5.81
C PRO A 122 4.85 3.42 6.09
N LEU A 123 5.15 2.54 5.15
CA LEU A 123 4.98 1.09 5.33
C LEU A 123 6.12 0.52 6.18
N ARG A 124 5.80 0.23 7.44
CA ARG A 124 6.72 -0.40 8.41
C ARG A 124 5.97 -1.43 9.24
N PRO A 125 6.66 -2.45 9.76
CA PRO A 125 6.07 -3.35 10.74
C PRO A 125 5.50 -2.53 11.90
N ALA A 126 4.34 -2.94 12.43
CA ALA A 126 3.88 -2.41 13.70
C ALA A 126 4.98 -2.61 14.74
N ALA A 127 5.33 -1.55 15.47
CA ALA A 127 6.26 -1.69 16.59
C ALA A 127 5.69 -2.76 17.53
N PRO A 128 6.50 -3.72 18.01
CA PRO A 128 6.02 -4.68 18.99
C PRO A 128 5.54 -3.90 20.21
N SER A 129 4.30 -4.12 20.63
CA SER A 129 3.84 -3.68 21.94
C SER A 129 4.73 -4.36 22.97
N ILE A 130 5.70 -3.63 23.52
CA ILE A 130 6.46 -4.09 24.68
C ILE A 130 5.44 -4.12 25.83
N THR A 131 4.83 -5.27 26.07
CA THR A 131 4.10 -5.50 27.32
C THR A 131 5.16 -5.61 28.42
N ILE A 132 5.36 -4.52 29.16
CA ILE A 132 6.16 -4.56 30.38
C ILE A 132 5.31 -5.29 31.41
N ASN A 133 5.55 -6.59 31.57
CA ASN A 133 5.01 -7.33 32.71
C ASN A 133 5.62 -6.72 33.97
N THR A 134 4.81 -5.97 34.71
CA THR A 134 5.15 -5.40 36.02
C THR A 134 4.76 -6.38 37.11
#